data_AF-A0A382QJG9-F1
#
_entry.id   AF-A0A382QJG9-F1
#
_cell.length_a   1.000
_cell.length_b   1.000
_cell.length_c   1.000
_cell.angle_alpha   90.00
_cell.angle_beta   90.00
_cell.angle_gamma   90.00
#
_symmetry.space_group_name_H-M   'P 1'
#
loop_
_entity.id
_entity.type
_entity.pdbx_description
1 polymer ?
#
loop_
_entity_poly.entity_id
_entity_poly.type
_entity_poly.pdbx_seq_one_letter_code
_entity_poly.pdbx_strand_id
1 'polypeptide(L)'
;LILTYTIHKLIGWVRDGEGALPITSVFSSNSHSPLADIGVIPLGLTEGVAQNPYLLQLFGILFSPGAGLFIYAPILFASFVGFFDFYKKNKSDCILFLSFVGIFVLFFAAGSNWHGFNGWGTRYLLPVVPFLMIPIAASIEKRMHFSFKIPVIFLCITGFLINLVYLLQDVSYFVWGFFGSDERGLYSLARKAEGGVFDLWINPVIIWTFEFSQIAQSTMMLLVKPQLDLFLLRIFGIELFLA
;
A
#
# COMPACT_ATOMS: atom_id res chain seq x y z
N LEU A 1 21.22 10.95 -17.35
CA LEU A 1 20.73 11.51 -18.63
C LEU A 1 20.55 10.43 -19.69
N ILE A 2 21.61 9.74 -20.16
CA ILE A 2 21.49 8.63 -21.14
C ILE A 2 20.70 7.44 -20.56
N LEU A 3 20.98 7.06 -19.31
CA LEU A 3 20.30 5.94 -18.65
C LEU A 3 18.78 6.17 -18.46
N THR A 4 18.40 7.40 -18.14
CA THR A 4 17.00 7.82 -17.96
C THR A 4 16.24 7.79 -19.29
N TYR A 5 16.90 8.20 -20.37
CA TYR A 5 16.35 8.13 -21.71
C TYR A 5 16.16 6.67 -22.17
N THR A 6 17.14 5.79 -21.91
CA THR A 6 17.04 4.38 -22.28
C THR A 6 15.94 3.66 -21.51
N ILE A 7 15.76 3.94 -20.22
CA ILE A 7 14.67 3.38 -19.40
C ILE A 7 13.31 3.87 -19.89
N HIS A 8 13.18 5.17 -20.20
CA HIS A 8 11.94 5.73 -20.75
C HIS A 8 11.59 5.13 -22.13
N LYS A 9 12.60 4.86 -22.95
CA LYS A 9 12.43 4.25 -24.28
C LYS A 9 12.11 2.75 -24.20
N LEU A 10 12.67 2.04 -23.22
CA LEU A 10 12.36 0.64 -22.95
C LEU A 10 10.93 0.48 -22.42
N ILE A 11 10.49 1.38 -21.55
CA ILE A 11 9.10 1.44 -21.05
C ILE A 11 8.12 1.78 -22.18
N GLY A 12 8.48 2.71 -23.07
CA GLY A 12 7.68 3.01 -24.26
C GLY A 12 7.63 1.83 -25.25
N TRP A 13 8.74 1.13 -25.44
CA TRP A 13 8.84 -0.03 -26.33
C TRP A 13 8.03 -1.25 -25.83
N VAL A 14 7.99 -1.47 -24.51
CA VAL A 14 7.14 -2.49 -23.88
C VAL A 14 5.65 -2.13 -23.95
N ARG A 15 5.33 -0.83 -23.97
CA ARG A 15 3.94 -0.33 -23.99
C ARG A 15 3.32 -0.35 -25.38
N ASP A 16 4.10 -0.03 -26.41
CA ASP A 16 3.57 0.31 -27.73
C ASP A 16 3.94 -0.75 -28.81
N GLY A 17 3.89 -2.05 -28.44
CA GLY A 17 4.30 -3.20 -29.27
C GLY A 17 4.08 -3.02 -30.79
N GLU A 18 5.08 -3.43 -31.58
CA GLU A 18 5.30 -3.03 -32.98
C GLU A 18 4.04 -2.72 -33.81
N GLY A 19 3.83 -1.42 -34.06
CA GLY A 19 3.08 -0.92 -35.21
C GLY A 19 1.66 -0.42 -34.92
N ALA A 20 1.52 0.87 -34.56
CA ALA A 20 0.32 1.64 -34.88
C ALA A 20 0.60 3.15 -34.98
N LEU A 21 0.00 3.74 -36.01
CA LEU A 21 0.08 5.11 -36.52
C LEU A 21 -0.60 6.17 -35.59
N PRO A 22 -0.50 7.49 -35.87
CA PRO A 22 -0.58 8.55 -34.88
C PRO A 22 -1.99 8.72 -34.32
N ILE A 23 -2.09 8.88 -33.00
CA ILE A 23 -3.33 9.08 -32.27
C ILE A 23 -3.88 10.48 -32.61
N THR A 24 -4.79 10.55 -33.57
CA THR A 24 -5.79 11.62 -33.64
C THR A 24 -6.82 11.39 -32.53
N SER A 25 -7.31 12.51 -31.98
CA SER A 25 -8.27 12.59 -30.89
C SER A 25 -9.46 11.64 -31.02
N VAL A 26 -9.50 10.60 -30.18
CA VAL A 26 -10.70 9.77 -29.97
C VAL A 26 -11.31 10.12 -28.62
N PHE A 27 -11.89 11.32 -28.53
CA PHE A 27 -13.08 11.53 -27.71
C PHE A 27 -14.27 11.42 -28.67
N SER A 28 -14.63 10.18 -29.01
CA SER A 28 -15.88 9.87 -29.70
C SER A 28 -16.71 9.02 -28.75
N SER A 29 -17.90 9.51 -28.45
CA SER A 29 -18.96 8.87 -27.71
C SER A 29 -19.35 7.55 -28.39
N ASN A 30 -18.81 6.43 -27.92
CA ASN A 30 -19.47 5.13 -27.88
C ASN A 30 -18.74 4.27 -26.85
N SER A 31 -19.52 3.86 -25.86
CA SER A 31 -19.16 3.24 -24.59
C SER A 31 -18.38 1.94 -24.75
N HIS A 32 -17.06 1.95 -24.49
CA HIS A 32 -16.30 0.88 -23.85
C HIS A 32 -14.94 1.48 -23.46
N SER A 33 -14.87 2.10 -22.28
CA SER A 33 -13.59 2.58 -21.73
C SER A 33 -12.75 1.37 -21.33
N PRO A 34 -11.47 1.26 -21.70
CA PRO A 34 -10.58 0.19 -21.23
C PRO A 34 -10.43 0.16 -19.70
N LEU A 35 -10.74 1.27 -19.03
CA LEU A 35 -10.79 1.39 -17.57
C LEU A 35 -12.06 0.76 -16.94
N ALA A 36 -13.12 0.52 -17.73
CA ALA A 36 -14.30 -0.20 -17.26
C ALA A 36 -14.01 -1.70 -17.14
N ASP A 37 -13.22 -2.27 -18.05
CA ASP A 37 -12.86 -3.69 -18.02
C ASP A 37 -11.88 -4.04 -16.88
N ILE A 38 -11.04 -3.09 -16.43
CA ILE A 38 -10.18 -3.27 -15.24
C ILE A 38 -11.01 -3.26 -13.93
N GLY A 39 -12.21 -2.65 -13.98
CA GLY A 39 -13.19 -2.70 -12.89
C GLY A 39 -14.02 -3.99 -12.85
N VAL A 40 -13.96 -4.83 -13.89
CA VAL A 40 -14.62 -6.13 -13.90
C VAL A 40 -13.72 -7.14 -13.21
N ILE A 41 -13.76 -7.14 -11.89
CA ILE A 41 -13.39 -8.33 -11.10
C ILE A 41 -14.19 -9.51 -11.71
N PRO A 42 -13.54 -10.65 -12.04
CA PRO A 42 -14.22 -11.78 -12.69
C PRO A 42 -15.56 -12.08 -12.01
N LEU A 43 -16.62 -12.24 -12.79
CA LEU A 43 -18.01 -12.39 -12.32
C LEU A 43 -18.18 -13.48 -11.23
N GLY A 44 -17.29 -14.48 -11.19
CA GLY A 44 -17.25 -15.51 -10.14
C GLY A 44 -16.63 -15.06 -8.79
N LEU A 45 -15.74 -14.07 -8.79
CA LEU A 45 -15.24 -13.43 -7.57
C LEU A 45 -16.28 -12.46 -7.00
N THR A 46 -17.06 -11.76 -7.83
CA THR A 46 -18.13 -10.86 -7.35
C THR A 46 -19.27 -11.60 -6.66
N GLU A 47 -19.59 -12.82 -7.09
CA GLU A 47 -20.59 -13.66 -6.41
C GLU A 47 -20.09 -14.21 -5.06
N GLY A 48 -18.80 -14.58 -4.97
CA GLY A 48 -18.18 -14.97 -3.69
C GLY A 48 -17.98 -13.81 -2.70
N VAL A 49 -17.69 -12.61 -3.22
CA VAL A 49 -17.51 -11.38 -2.44
C VAL A 49 -18.83 -10.86 -1.85
N ALA A 50 -19.95 -11.04 -2.55
CA ALA A 50 -21.27 -10.74 -2.02
C ALA A 50 -21.69 -11.71 -0.90
N GLN A 51 -21.18 -12.94 -0.91
CA GLN A 51 -21.52 -13.99 0.06
C GLN A 51 -20.64 -13.97 1.32
N ASN A 52 -19.38 -13.51 1.24
CA ASN A 52 -18.46 -13.42 2.39
C ASN A 52 -17.51 -12.21 2.30
N PRO A 53 -17.99 -10.97 2.52
CA PRO A 53 -17.15 -9.77 2.50
C PRO A 53 -16.00 -9.85 3.53
N TYR A 54 -16.20 -10.58 4.62
CA TYR A 54 -15.24 -10.72 5.70
C TYR A 54 -13.91 -11.37 5.30
N LEU A 55 -13.94 -12.45 4.50
CA LEU A 55 -12.70 -13.14 4.08
C LEU A 55 -11.86 -12.26 3.15
N LEU A 56 -12.51 -11.49 2.28
CA LEU A 56 -11.84 -10.53 1.43
C LEU A 56 -11.19 -9.42 2.26
N GLN A 57 -11.89 -8.91 3.28
CA GLN A 57 -11.38 -7.89 4.21
C GLN A 57 -10.20 -8.43 5.04
N LEU A 58 -10.27 -9.69 5.47
CA LEU A 58 -9.21 -10.39 6.19
C LEU A 58 -7.96 -10.58 5.32
N PHE A 59 -8.14 -10.94 4.05
CA PHE A 59 -7.03 -11.01 3.11
C PHE A 59 -6.48 -9.61 2.81
N GLY A 60 -7.37 -8.63 2.60
CA GLY A 60 -7.00 -7.28 2.25
C GLY A 60 -6.20 -6.59 3.34
N ILE A 61 -6.59 -6.73 4.61
CA ILE A 61 -5.92 -6.07 5.73
C ILE A 61 -4.47 -6.56 5.93
N LEU A 62 -4.17 -7.78 5.46
CA LEU A 62 -2.84 -8.38 5.55
C LEU A 62 -2.01 -8.20 4.27
N PHE A 63 -2.62 -8.44 3.10
CA PHE A 63 -1.90 -8.65 1.84
C PHE A 63 -2.32 -7.72 0.70
N SER A 64 -3.30 -6.82 0.89
CA SER A 64 -3.67 -5.90 -0.19
C SER A 64 -2.49 -5.01 -0.59
N PRO A 65 -2.27 -4.76 -1.89
CA PRO A 65 -1.27 -3.79 -2.35
C PRO A 65 -1.48 -2.40 -1.77
N GLY A 66 -2.74 -2.01 -1.61
CA GLY A 66 -3.15 -0.69 -1.17
C GLY A 66 -3.02 -0.47 0.33
N ALA A 67 -3.36 -1.45 1.17
CA ALA A 67 -3.43 -1.26 2.63
C ALA A 67 -2.69 -2.34 3.44
N GLY A 68 -2.25 -3.43 2.83
CA GLY A 68 -1.88 -4.66 3.53
C GLY A 68 -0.70 -4.51 4.47
N LEU A 69 -0.84 -5.01 5.71
CA LEU A 69 0.21 -4.96 6.73
C LEU A 69 1.56 -5.48 6.22
N PHE A 70 1.59 -6.61 5.50
CA PHE A 70 2.84 -7.21 5.02
C PHE A 70 3.44 -6.47 3.83
N ILE A 71 2.64 -5.72 3.07
CA ILE A 71 3.13 -4.89 1.97
C ILE A 71 3.79 -3.63 2.51
N TYR A 72 3.19 -3.01 3.53
CA TYR A 72 3.70 -1.79 4.16
C TYR A 72 4.84 -2.05 5.17
N ALA A 73 4.84 -3.22 5.79
CA ALA A 73 5.87 -3.67 6.72
C ALA A 73 6.43 -5.05 6.29
N PRO A 74 7.19 -5.13 5.19
CA PRO A 74 7.69 -6.40 4.64
C PRO A 74 8.60 -7.17 5.60
N ILE A 75 9.24 -6.51 6.57
CA ILE A 75 9.99 -7.19 7.64
C ILE A 75 9.15 -8.22 8.39
N LEU A 76 7.83 -8.03 8.46
CA LEU A 76 6.93 -8.94 9.14
C LEU A 76 6.80 -10.31 8.45
N PHE A 77 7.21 -10.45 7.18
CA PHE A 77 7.35 -11.78 6.56
C PHE A 77 8.36 -12.66 7.30
N ALA A 78 9.38 -12.08 7.94
CA ALA A 78 10.31 -12.85 8.75
C ALA A 78 9.67 -13.44 10.01
N SER A 79 8.50 -12.91 10.42
CA SER A 79 7.79 -13.39 11.62
C SER A 79 7.33 -14.84 11.47
N PHE A 80 6.99 -15.30 10.26
CA PHE A 80 6.62 -16.71 10.03
C PHE A 80 7.73 -17.68 10.45
N VAL A 81 8.99 -17.35 10.14
CA VAL A 81 10.15 -18.15 10.59
C VAL A 81 10.39 -17.94 12.08
N GLY A 82 10.24 -16.69 12.55
CA GLY A 82 10.37 -16.34 13.96
C GLY A 82 9.45 -17.14 14.87
N PHE A 83 8.18 -17.25 14.52
CA PHE A 83 7.17 -18.01 15.27
C PHE A 83 7.48 -19.51 15.32
N PHE A 84 8.03 -20.10 14.24
CA PHE A 84 8.42 -21.51 14.26
C PHE A 84 9.52 -21.79 15.29
N ASP A 85 10.53 -20.91 15.37
CA ASP A 85 11.61 -21.05 16.35
C ASP A 85 11.15 -20.72 17.77
N PHE A 86 10.31 -19.69 17.91
CA PHE A 86 9.77 -19.24 19.19
C PHE A 86 8.83 -20.28 19.81
N TYR A 87 7.98 -20.92 19.00
CA TYR A 87 7.08 -21.99 19.44
C TYR A 87 7.82 -23.18 20.05
N LYS A 88 9.00 -23.54 19.52
CA LYS A 88 9.81 -24.65 20.06
C LYS A 88 10.36 -24.36 21.45
N LYS A 89 10.57 -23.08 21.79
CA LYS A 89 11.16 -22.64 23.07
C LYS A 89 10.07 -22.29 24.09
N ASN A 90 9.12 -21.43 23.68
CA ASN A 90 8.09 -20.84 24.55
C ASN A 90 6.70 -20.99 23.90
N LYS A 91 6.09 -22.17 24.05
CA LYS A 91 4.78 -22.49 23.46
C LYS A 91 3.66 -21.56 23.95
N SER A 92 3.61 -21.29 25.26
CA SER A 92 2.57 -20.44 25.88
C SER A 92 2.59 -19.02 25.32
N ASP A 93 3.76 -18.40 25.31
CA ASP A 93 3.93 -17.00 24.89
C ASP A 93 3.68 -16.86 23.39
N CYS A 94 4.10 -17.87 22.61
CA CYS A 94 3.83 -17.94 21.18
C CYS A 94 2.33 -17.95 20.88
N ILE A 95 1.57 -18.78 21.60
CA ILE A 95 0.11 -18.85 21.45
C ILE A 95 -0.51 -17.51 21.88
N LEU A 96 -0.07 -16.93 23.01
CA LEU A 96 -0.59 -15.65 23.49
C LEU A 96 -0.41 -14.53 22.46
N PHE A 97 0.80 -14.39 21.88
CA PHE A 97 1.05 -13.37 20.85
C PHE A 97 0.25 -13.63 19.58
N LEU A 98 0.17 -14.87 19.12
CA LEU A 98 -0.60 -15.21 17.92
C LEU A 98 -2.09 -14.99 18.13
N SER A 99 -2.62 -15.29 19.33
CA SER A 99 -4.00 -14.99 19.70
C SER A 99 -4.27 -13.49 19.70
N PHE A 100 -3.35 -12.68 20.25
CA PHE A 100 -3.49 -11.23 20.26
C PHE A 100 -3.49 -10.64 18.84
N VAL A 101 -2.53 -11.05 18.00
CA VAL A 101 -2.47 -10.70 16.56
C VAL A 101 -3.77 -11.10 15.87
N GLY A 102 -4.21 -12.35 16.06
CA GLY A 102 -5.40 -12.91 15.44
C GLY A 102 -6.66 -12.15 15.82
N ILE A 103 -6.87 -11.86 17.11
CA ILE A 103 -8.03 -11.09 17.58
C ILE A 103 -8.06 -9.71 16.95
N PHE A 104 -6.93 -8.99 16.91
CA PHE A 104 -6.87 -7.66 16.30
C PHE A 104 -7.20 -7.70 14.81
N VAL A 105 -6.57 -8.63 14.08
CA VAL A 105 -6.80 -8.80 12.63
C VAL A 105 -8.27 -9.14 12.36
N LEU A 106 -8.83 -10.10 13.10
CA LEU A 106 -10.24 -10.52 12.95
C LEU A 106 -11.22 -9.39 13.30
N PHE A 107 -10.94 -8.63 14.36
CA PHE A 107 -11.79 -7.54 14.82
C PHE A 107 -11.80 -6.37 13.82
N PHE A 108 -10.64 -5.91 13.37
CA PHE A 108 -10.55 -4.79 12.43
C PHE A 108 -10.96 -5.16 11.01
N ALA A 109 -10.77 -6.42 10.60
CA ALA A 109 -11.30 -6.91 9.33
C ALA A 109 -12.82 -6.85 9.27
N ALA A 110 -13.54 -7.00 10.40
CA ALA A 110 -15.01 -6.97 10.41
C ALA A 110 -15.62 -5.57 10.22
N GLY A 111 -14.80 -4.51 10.30
CA GLY A 111 -15.27 -3.13 10.20
C GLY A 111 -15.54 -2.70 8.76
N SER A 112 -16.55 -1.85 8.55
CA SER A 112 -16.81 -1.22 7.24
C SER A 112 -15.61 -0.43 6.70
N ASN A 113 -14.79 0.14 7.59
CA ASN A 113 -13.59 0.90 7.28
C ASN A 113 -12.28 0.09 7.42
N TRP A 114 -12.33 -1.25 7.32
CA TRP A 114 -11.23 -2.19 7.61
C TRP A 114 -9.86 -1.77 7.04
N HIS A 115 -9.85 -1.16 5.86
CA HIS A 115 -8.64 -0.75 5.12
C HIS A 115 -7.87 0.38 5.81
N GLY A 116 -8.46 1.14 6.74
CA GLY A 116 -7.74 2.13 7.55
C GLY A 116 -7.21 3.36 6.81
N PHE A 117 -7.56 3.50 5.53
CA PHE A 117 -7.08 4.49 4.56
C PHE A 117 -7.14 5.99 4.91
N ASN A 118 -7.81 6.36 6.00
CA ASN A 118 -7.58 7.67 6.61
C ASN A 118 -6.10 7.89 7.04
N GLY A 119 -5.28 6.85 7.08
CA GLY A 119 -3.83 6.94 7.24
C GLY A 119 -3.06 6.07 6.25
N TRP A 120 -1.76 5.90 6.51
CA TRP A 120 -0.84 5.09 5.72
C TRP A 120 -0.94 3.61 6.04
N GLY A 121 -1.24 2.80 5.01
CA GLY A 121 -1.43 1.36 5.16
C GLY A 121 -2.53 0.99 6.18
N THR A 122 -2.44 -0.21 6.75
CA THR A 122 -3.35 -0.66 7.82
C THR A 122 -2.95 -0.09 9.17
N ARG A 123 -3.25 1.19 9.40
CA ARG A 123 -2.99 1.88 10.68
C ARG A 123 -3.54 1.16 11.92
N TYR A 124 -4.62 0.39 11.78
CA TYR A 124 -5.25 -0.31 12.91
C TYR A 124 -4.40 -1.47 13.44
N LEU A 125 -3.50 -2.00 12.63
CA LEU A 125 -2.61 -3.09 13.02
C LEU A 125 -1.24 -2.61 13.50
N LEU A 126 -1.01 -1.29 13.58
CA LEU A 126 0.22 -0.75 14.17
C LEU A 126 0.51 -1.29 15.59
N PRO A 127 -0.48 -1.43 16.50
CA PRO A 127 -0.23 -2.03 17.82
C PRO A 127 0.22 -3.49 17.77
N VAL A 128 -0.06 -4.21 16.68
CA VAL A 128 0.28 -5.63 16.51
C VAL A 128 1.71 -5.83 16.00
N VAL A 129 2.28 -4.84 15.31
CA VAL A 129 3.65 -4.85 14.79
C VAL A 129 4.70 -5.27 15.84
N PRO A 130 4.76 -4.69 17.06
CA PRO A 130 5.77 -5.10 18.04
C PRO A 130 5.65 -6.58 18.45
N PHE A 131 4.44 -7.12 18.55
CA PHE A 131 4.22 -8.54 18.89
C PHE A 131 4.70 -9.48 17.79
N LEU A 132 4.60 -9.08 16.52
CA LEU A 132 5.16 -9.81 15.38
C LEU A 132 6.69 -9.66 15.29
N MET A 133 7.25 -8.57 15.82
CA MET A 133 8.69 -8.31 15.84
C MET A 133 9.45 -9.14 16.89
N ILE A 134 8.84 -9.45 18.04
CA ILE A 134 9.51 -10.21 19.11
C ILE A 134 10.01 -11.60 18.63
N PRO A 135 9.19 -12.43 17.95
CA PRO A 135 9.67 -13.72 17.42
C PRO A 135 10.78 -13.57 16.37
N ILE A 136 10.78 -12.48 15.60
CA ILE A 136 11.83 -12.18 14.63
C ILE A 136 13.15 -11.95 15.36
N ALA A 137 13.15 -11.12 16.40
CA ALA A 137 14.33 -10.83 17.21
C ALA A 137 14.93 -12.12 17.82
N ALA A 138 14.08 -12.98 18.39
CA ALA A 138 14.51 -14.26 18.95
C ALA A 138 15.13 -15.20 17.91
N SER A 139 14.64 -15.20 16.67
CA SER A 139 15.20 -16.02 15.59
C SER A 139 16.53 -15.47 15.07
N ILE A 140 16.68 -14.14 14.98
CA ILE A 140 17.94 -13.48 14.59
C ILE A 140 19.06 -13.80 15.60
N GLU A 141 18.76 -13.82 16.91
CA GLU A 141 19.73 -14.17 17.96
C GLU A 141 20.19 -15.62 17.83
N LYS A 142 19.26 -16.55 17.57
CA LYS A 142 19.55 -17.98 17.45
C LYS A 142 20.25 -18.34 16.14
N ARG A 143 19.90 -17.68 15.04
CA ARG A 143 20.39 -18.01 13.68
C ARG A 143 21.47 -17.02 13.25
N MET A 144 22.73 -17.42 13.45
CA MET A 144 23.88 -16.62 13.03
C MET A 144 24.26 -16.76 11.56
N HIS A 145 23.56 -17.63 10.80
CA HIS A 145 23.85 -17.82 9.38
C HIS A 145 23.50 -16.60 8.52
N PHE A 146 24.45 -16.20 7.68
CA PHE A 146 24.33 -15.05 6.79
C PHE A 146 23.13 -15.17 5.84
N SER A 147 22.81 -16.39 5.38
CA SER A 147 21.67 -16.68 4.48
C SER A 147 20.31 -16.32 5.08
N PHE A 148 20.17 -16.28 6.41
CA PHE A 148 18.93 -15.82 7.06
C PHE A 148 18.95 -14.30 7.30
N LYS A 149 20.12 -13.74 7.61
CA LYS A 149 20.25 -12.31 7.91
C LYS A 149 20.09 -11.42 6.68
N ILE A 150 20.63 -11.83 5.52
CA ILE A 150 20.49 -11.06 4.26
C ILE A 150 19.03 -10.74 3.92
N PRO A 151 18.11 -11.73 3.79
CA PRO A 151 16.73 -11.43 3.43
C PRO A 151 16.03 -10.59 4.50
N VAL A 152 16.32 -10.81 5.79
CA VAL A 152 15.76 -9.98 6.87
C VAL A 152 16.22 -8.53 6.76
N ILE A 153 17.51 -8.29 6.49
CA ILE A 153 18.05 -6.94 6.27
C ILE A 153 17.42 -6.30 5.04
N PHE A 154 17.28 -7.04 3.94
CA PHE A 154 16.63 -6.56 2.74
C PHE A 154 15.17 -6.14 3.00
N LEU A 155 14.39 -6.96 3.72
CA LEU A 155 13.02 -6.64 4.11
C LEU A 155 12.97 -5.43 5.06
N CYS A 156 13.94 -5.30 5.97
CA CYS A 156 14.07 -4.16 6.87
C CYS A 156 14.32 -2.86 6.09
N ILE A 157 15.29 -2.85 5.17
CA ILE A 157 15.59 -1.70 4.31
C ILE A 157 14.38 -1.34 3.45
N THR A 158 13.72 -2.35 2.86
CA THR A 158 12.52 -2.13 2.04
C THR A 158 11.40 -1.48 2.86
N GLY A 159 11.11 -2.01 4.05
CA GLY A 159 10.10 -1.42 4.95
C GLY A 159 10.49 -0.02 5.42
N PHE A 160 11.76 0.22 5.69
CA PHE A 160 12.27 1.55 6.04
C PHE A 160 12.03 2.55 4.90
N LEU A 161 12.36 2.19 3.65
CA LEU A 161 12.15 3.06 2.49
C LEU A 161 10.66 3.36 2.26
N ILE A 162 9.79 2.36 2.38
CA ILE A 162 8.33 2.54 2.25
C ILE A 162 7.83 3.56 3.29
N ASN A 163 8.23 3.42 4.56
CA ASN A 163 7.81 4.34 5.61
C ASN A 163 8.51 5.70 5.55
N LEU A 164 9.70 5.77 4.95
CA LEU A 164 10.39 7.04 4.68
C LEU A 164 9.64 7.85 3.63
N VAL A 165 9.08 7.22 2.59
CA VAL A 165 8.23 7.91 1.60
C VAL A 165 7.04 8.57 2.28
N TYR A 166 6.39 7.87 3.23
CA TYR A 166 5.32 8.44 4.04
C TYR A 166 5.76 9.65 4.88
N LEU A 167 6.98 9.63 5.40
CA LEU A 167 7.48 10.72 6.25
C LEU A 167 7.88 11.96 5.43
N LEU A 168 8.49 11.74 4.26
CA LEU A 168 8.95 12.81 3.37
C LEU A 168 7.81 13.46 2.57
N GLN A 169 6.69 12.76 2.42
CA GLN A 169 5.47 13.28 1.83
C GLN A 169 4.48 13.64 2.93
N ASP A 170 3.77 14.76 2.78
CA ASP A 170 2.63 15.02 3.65
C ASP A 170 1.47 14.13 3.22
N VAL A 171 1.44 12.89 3.72
CA VAL A 171 0.44 11.92 3.30
C VAL A 171 -0.96 12.33 3.74
N SER A 172 -1.13 13.07 4.83
CA SER A 172 -2.45 13.66 5.16
C SER A 172 -2.91 14.61 4.06
N TYR A 173 -1.99 15.42 3.53
CA TYR A 173 -2.25 16.32 2.41
C TYR A 173 -2.41 15.60 1.06
N PHE A 174 -1.75 14.48 0.84
CA PHE A 174 -1.85 13.68 -0.39
C PHE A 174 -3.09 12.75 -0.41
N VAL A 175 -3.45 12.22 0.76
CA VAL A 175 -4.65 11.39 0.98
C VAL A 175 -5.90 12.27 0.99
N TRP A 176 -5.84 13.50 1.52
CA TRP A 176 -7.04 14.33 1.68
C TRP A 176 -7.06 15.63 0.86
N GLY A 177 -5.92 16.11 0.37
CA GLY A 177 -5.79 17.42 -0.27
C GLY A 177 -5.78 17.35 -1.79
N PHE A 178 -6.71 18.08 -2.41
CA PHE A 178 -6.62 18.48 -3.80
C PHE A 178 -5.74 19.72 -3.89
N PHE A 179 -4.63 19.67 -4.63
CA PHE A 179 -3.99 20.88 -5.13
C PHE A 179 -4.31 21.11 -6.60
N GLY A 180 -5.33 21.96 -6.81
CA GLY A 180 -5.52 22.71 -8.05
C GLY A 180 -6.26 22.04 -9.21
N SER A 181 -6.84 20.83 -9.08
CA SER A 181 -7.80 20.33 -10.09
C SER A 181 -8.69 19.19 -9.59
N ASP A 182 -9.87 19.07 -10.20
CA ASP A 182 -10.83 17.96 -10.12
C ASP A 182 -10.30 16.60 -10.67
N GLU A 183 -8.99 16.46 -10.98
CA GLU A 183 -8.49 15.34 -11.78
C GLU A 183 -7.46 14.39 -11.13
N ARG A 184 -6.77 14.71 -10.02
CA ARG A 184 -5.50 13.98 -9.67
C ARG A 184 -5.15 13.77 -8.19
N GLY A 185 -6.11 13.48 -7.32
CA GLY A 185 -5.85 12.89 -5.99
C GLY A 185 -6.19 11.40 -5.94
N LEU A 186 -5.60 10.61 -5.02
CA LEU A 186 -5.91 9.18 -4.88
C LEU A 186 -7.42 8.92 -4.67
N TYR A 187 -8.08 9.79 -3.89
CA TYR A 187 -9.54 9.76 -3.65
C TYR A 187 -10.34 10.54 -4.69
N SER A 188 -9.69 11.23 -5.63
CA SER A 188 -10.36 11.78 -6.82
C SER A 188 -10.90 10.67 -7.73
N LEU A 189 -10.32 9.46 -7.63
CA LEU A 189 -10.77 8.25 -8.32
C LEU A 189 -12.12 7.73 -7.81
N ALA A 190 -12.67 8.33 -6.75
CA ALA A 190 -13.94 7.93 -6.15
C ALA A 190 -15.16 8.14 -7.07
N ARG A 191 -15.07 9.02 -8.07
CA ARG A 191 -16.20 9.31 -8.97
C ARG A 191 -16.38 8.16 -9.97
N LYS A 192 -17.60 7.64 -10.07
CA LYS A 192 -17.97 6.60 -11.04
C LYS A 192 -18.25 7.23 -12.41
N ALA A 193 -17.96 6.50 -13.49
CA ALA A 193 -18.25 6.94 -14.86
C ALA A 193 -19.76 7.15 -15.11
N GLU A 194 -20.61 6.43 -14.38
CA GLU A 194 -22.08 6.47 -14.47
C GLU A 194 -22.70 7.56 -13.56
N GLY A 195 -21.86 8.37 -12.89
CA GLY A 195 -22.29 9.33 -11.87
C GLY A 195 -22.29 8.73 -10.45
N GLY A 196 -22.19 9.61 -9.44
CA GLY A 196 -22.06 9.23 -8.04
C GLY A 196 -20.63 8.89 -7.62
N VAL A 197 -20.48 8.40 -6.38
CA VAL A 197 -19.19 8.07 -5.77
C VAL A 197 -19.16 6.62 -5.26
N PHE A 198 -17.97 6.02 -5.19
CA PHE A 198 -17.77 4.76 -4.47
C PHE A 198 -17.96 4.97 -2.96
N ASP A 199 -18.32 3.90 -2.25
CA ASP A 199 -18.48 3.93 -0.80
C ASP A 199 -17.20 4.45 -0.14
N LEU A 200 -17.39 5.30 0.88
CA LEU A 200 -16.30 5.96 1.62
C LEU A 200 -15.37 6.84 0.76
N TRP A 201 -15.79 7.17 -0.47
CA TRP A 201 -14.97 7.89 -1.47
C TRP A 201 -13.71 7.13 -1.88
N ILE A 202 -13.72 5.79 -1.84
CA ILE A 202 -12.53 4.98 -2.13
C ILE A 202 -12.81 4.10 -3.34
N ASN A 203 -12.04 4.29 -4.40
CA ASN A 203 -12.07 3.39 -5.53
C ASN A 203 -11.40 2.04 -5.14
N PRO A 204 -12.05 0.88 -5.36
CA PRO A 204 -11.47 -0.42 -5.06
C PRO A 204 -10.10 -0.68 -5.71
N VAL A 205 -9.80 -0.05 -6.84
CA VAL A 205 -8.47 -0.18 -7.49
C VAL A 205 -7.32 0.29 -6.59
N ILE A 206 -7.59 1.24 -5.68
CA ILE A 206 -6.61 1.73 -4.71
C ILE A 206 -6.21 0.63 -3.72
N ILE A 207 -7.15 -0.26 -3.38
CA ILE A 207 -6.93 -1.40 -2.49
C ILE A 207 -6.18 -2.51 -3.23
N TRP A 208 -6.64 -2.84 -4.44
CA TRP A 208 -6.30 -4.10 -5.09
C TRP A 208 -5.20 -4.01 -6.14
N THR A 209 -4.69 -2.81 -6.46
CA THR A 209 -3.63 -2.63 -7.47
C THR A 209 -2.41 -1.91 -6.89
N PHE A 210 -1.24 -2.22 -7.42
CA PHE A 210 0.00 -1.51 -7.07
C PHE A 210 0.06 -0.12 -7.70
N GLU A 211 -0.39 0.02 -8.95
CA GLU A 211 -0.34 1.29 -9.70
C GLU A 211 -1.05 2.43 -8.96
N PHE A 212 -2.25 2.15 -8.44
CA PHE A 212 -3.06 3.13 -7.72
C PHE A 212 -2.91 3.03 -6.20
N SER A 213 -1.89 2.33 -5.69
CA SER A 213 -1.62 2.22 -4.26
C SER A 213 -1.05 3.52 -3.67
N GLN A 214 -1.18 3.72 -2.35
CA GLN A 214 -0.58 4.89 -1.67
C GLN A 214 0.95 4.88 -1.83
N ILE A 215 1.59 3.71 -1.80
CA ILE A 215 3.04 3.56 -1.96
C ILE A 215 3.50 4.08 -3.33
N ALA A 216 2.91 3.58 -4.42
CA ALA A 216 3.33 3.93 -5.77
C ALA A 216 3.09 5.42 -6.05
N GLN A 217 1.90 5.93 -5.71
CA GLN A 217 1.55 7.30 -6.01
C GLN A 217 2.33 8.31 -5.13
N SER A 218 2.55 7.99 -3.85
CA SER A 218 3.39 8.85 -2.98
C SER A 218 4.85 8.85 -3.43
N THR A 219 5.35 7.71 -3.91
CA THR A 219 6.72 7.62 -4.48
C THR A 219 6.83 8.46 -5.75
N MET A 220 5.85 8.36 -6.66
CA MET A 220 5.83 9.18 -7.88
C MET A 220 5.75 10.67 -7.56
N MET A 221 4.89 11.06 -6.61
CA MET A 221 4.78 12.45 -6.19
C MET A 221 6.06 12.97 -5.55
N LEU A 222 6.73 12.17 -4.70
CA LEU A 222 8.03 12.53 -4.12
C LEU A 222 9.10 12.79 -5.18
N LEU A 223 9.10 12.04 -6.29
CA LEU A 223 10.06 12.20 -7.37
C LEU A 223 9.74 13.38 -8.29
N VAL A 224 8.46 13.65 -8.56
CA VAL A 224 8.03 14.68 -9.52
C VAL A 224 7.85 16.05 -8.87
N LYS A 225 7.32 16.11 -7.64
CA LYS A 225 7.05 17.34 -6.87
C LYS A 225 7.32 17.11 -5.38
N PRO A 226 8.60 17.07 -4.97
CA PRO A 226 8.96 16.90 -3.57
C PRO A 226 8.45 18.07 -2.72
N GLN A 227 7.75 17.77 -1.63
CA GLN A 227 7.17 18.74 -0.67
C GLN A 227 8.06 18.85 0.59
N LEU A 228 9.36 19.04 0.39
CA LEU A 228 10.33 19.06 1.50
C LEU A 228 10.17 20.29 2.39
N ASP A 229 9.65 21.38 1.83
CA ASP A 229 9.28 22.60 2.55
C ASP A 229 8.23 22.33 3.64
N LEU A 230 7.15 21.61 3.31
CA LEU A 230 6.13 21.17 4.26
C LEU A 230 6.70 20.24 5.35
N PHE A 231 7.62 19.35 4.97
CA PHE A 231 8.31 18.49 5.91
C PHE A 231 9.18 19.30 6.89
N LEU A 232 9.97 20.24 6.39
CA LEU A 232 10.81 21.11 7.21
C LEU A 232 9.95 22.01 8.11
N LEU A 233 8.83 22.52 7.61
CA LEU A 233 7.84 23.27 8.39
C LEU A 233 7.31 22.46 9.57
N ARG A 234 7.00 21.16 9.36
CA ARG A 234 6.55 20.27 10.44
C ARG A 234 7.62 20.01 11.50
N ILE A 235 8.90 20.00 11.12
CA ILE A 235 10.03 19.78 12.03
C ILE A 235 10.38 21.05 12.81
N PHE A 236 10.56 22.17 12.11
CA PHE A 236 11.08 23.40 12.70
C PHE A 236 10.00 24.33 13.22
N GLY A 237 8.73 24.06 12.90
CA GLY A 237 7.60 24.92 13.25
C GLY A 237 7.48 26.11 12.31
N ILE A 238 6.32 26.77 12.36
CA ILE A 238 5.99 27.88 11.48
C ILE A 238 6.80 29.15 11.75
N GLU A 239 7.31 29.28 12.98
CA GLU A 239 8.09 30.43 13.44
C GLU A 239 9.36 30.66 12.59
N LEU A 240 9.98 29.60 12.08
CA LEU A 240 11.19 29.71 11.26
C LEU A 240 10.90 30.22 9.83
N PHE A 241 9.66 30.10 9.35
CA PHE A 241 9.26 30.49 8.00
C PHE A 241 8.62 31.89 7.94
N LEU A 242 8.21 32.43 9.09
CA LEU A 242 7.60 33.74 9.23
C LEU A 242 8.56 34.82 9.73
N ALA A 243 9.78 34.43 10.13
CA ALA A 243 10.87 35.32 10.56
C ALA A 243 11.67 35.85 9.36
#